data_AF-A0A399GTW7-F1
#
_entry.id   AF-A0A399GTW7-F1
#
_cell.length_a   1.000
_cell.length_b   1.000
_cell.length_c   1.000
_cell.angle_alpha   90.00
_cell.angle_beta   90.00
_cell.angle_gamma   90.00
#
_symmetry.space_group_name_H-M   'P 1'
#
loop_
_entity.id
_entity.type
_entity.pdbx_description
1 polymer ?
#
loop_
_entity_poly.entity_id
_entity_poly.type
_entity_poly.pdbx_seq_one_letter_code
_entity_poly.pdbx_strand_id
1 'polypeptide(L)'
;MDFTPTEEQAAARDLAAQIFRDLSTPERLAKAGTGTDRELWSALCTAGLPAAVEELGLLGLVLLLEEQGRCTAQVPFAVTCLYGVHAVAEHGTVRQRESLLPRLRSGAEVVTGAFPLRSVVAEADGAGWRLSGTLAAVPWLRDATRVLVPARLALPDGGTSVGCFLTETGRTPGSGGQAPSGVEPVELTAPWSAGRLVLDGARGELLGEPAQFDREASSAQPGLDGRSDAAGVYRDVLASARVAFGGLQAGVCAGSLARAVEYTSVREQFGKPLAAKQAVLLRAADAHMDTEAIRVTAYEAAWRRDQRLPHEQAALTAAWWASEAGKRVVHTGQHLHGGTGADVEHPVHRHFLWGRQLDAYLGCGAQVLAELGDAIAVHGRGGGTRMSAGVSTSTGRFTARDEERAMHREEEMATDTDKDIDTGTGADADVRVGYELPPLTIPVTRTLIVAGAIASRDYQDVHHDAELARQKGSPDIFMNILTTNGLVGRYITDQFPDATLRKVSIRLGVPNYPGDTMVLTGHVTAVDGDTLQIQVVGANDLGKHVTGSVTVTRPPAGARGAPITGTRAEGGAA
;
A
#
# COMPACT_ATOMS: atom_id res chain seq x y z
N MET A 1 -5.17 -5.88 23.17
CA MET A 1 -5.72 -4.85 22.27
C MET A 1 -7.22 -5.08 22.25
N ASP A 2 -8.00 -4.07 22.64
CA ASP A 2 -9.46 -4.15 22.64
C ASP A 2 -10.00 -2.89 21.97
N PHE A 3 -10.36 -3.03 20.71
CA PHE A 3 -10.96 -1.97 19.88
C PHE A 3 -12.44 -2.28 19.62
N THR A 4 -13.08 -3.02 20.55
CA THR A 4 -14.54 -3.14 20.57
C THR A 4 -15.14 -1.74 20.73
N PRO A 5 -16.03 -1.29 19.83
CA PRO A 5 -16.62 0.03 19.95
C PRO A 5 -17.35 0.21 21.27
N THR A 6 -17.19 1.36 21.91
CA THR A 6 -17.99 1.74 23.08
C THR A 6 -19.46 1.92 22.69
N GLU A 7 -20.37 1.98 23.68
CA GLU A 7 -21.79 2.24 23.42
C GLU A 7 -22.00 3.58 22.69
N GLU A 8 -21.25 4.63 23.06
CA GLU A 8 -21.30 5.94 22.42
C GLU A 8 -20.78 5.89 20.96
N GLN A 9 -19.66 5.19 20.73
CA GLN A 9 -19.12 4.99 19.38
C GLN A 9 -20.09 4.18 18.50
N ALA A 10 -20.71 3.14 19.06
CA ALA A 10 -21.70 2.32 18.36
C ALA A 10 -22.96 3.14 18.02
N ALA A 11 -23.48 3.93 18.97
CA ALA A 11 -24.65 4.77 18.75
C ALA A 11 -24.39 5.85 17.68
N ALA A 12 -23.22 6.51 17.73
CA ALA A 12 -22.85 7.50 16.72
C ALA A 12 -22.67 6.89 15.33
N ARG A 13 -22.04 5.70 15.25
CA ARG A 13 -21.93 4.93 14.01
C ARG A 13 -23.31 4.59 13.46
N ASP A 14 -24.22 4.09 14.27
CA ASP A 14 -25.54 3.65 13.81
C ASP A 14 -26.38 4.84 13.32
N LEU A 15 -26.28 6.00 13.99
CA LEU A 15 -26.89 7.25 13.54
C LEU A 15 -26.30 7.72 12.21
N ALA A 16 -24.98 7.74 12.07
CA ALA A 16 -24.31 8.11 10.82
C ALA A 16 -24.70 7.16 9.68
N ALA A 17 -24.73 5.85 9.95
CA ALA A 17 -25.16 4.82 9.01
C ALA A 17 -26.57 5.07 8.50
N GLN A 18 -27.50 5.43 9.39
CA GLN A 18 -28.87 5.78 9.00
C GLN A 18 -28.89 7.01 8.10
N ILE A 19 -28.27 8.12 8.52
CA ILE A 19 -28.27 9.38 7.76
C ILE A 19 -27.63 9.19 6.38
N PHE A 20 -26.48 8.50 6.29
CA PHE A 20 -25.83 8.24 5.01
C PHE A 20 -26.66 7.34 4.10
N ARG A 21 -27.29 6.28 4.61
CA ARG A 21 -28.15 5.41 3.79
C ARG A 21 -29.36 6.18 3.24
N ASP A 22 -29.98 7.00 4.07
CA ASP A 22 -31.21 7.70 3.71
C ASP A 22 -30.96 8.85 2.71
N LEU A 23 -29.80 9.53 2.81
CA LEU A 23 -29.50 10.75 2.05
C LEU A 23 -28.39 10.62 1.00
N SER A 24 -27.70 9.49 0.90
CA SER A 24 -26.66 9.25 -0.13
C SER A 24 -27.13 8.24 -1.20
N THR A 25 -28.33 8.46 -1.74
CA THR A 25 -28.92 7.59 -2.78
C THR A 25 -28.24 7.81 -4.15
N PRO A 26 -28.29 6.84 -5.07
CA PRO A 26 -27.74 7.00 -6.41
C PRO A 26 -28.23 8.26 -7.15
N GLU A 27 -29.51 8.61 -7.00
CA GLU A 27 -30.13 9.79 -7.64
C GLU A 27 -29.55 11.09 -7.09
N ARG A 28 -29.36 11.16 -5.77
CA ARG A 28 -28.77 12.33 -5.11
C ARG A 28 -27.30 12.49 -5.47
N LEU A 29 -26.57 11.39 -5.48
CA LEU A 29 -25.16 11.33 -5.91
C LEU A 29 -24.99 11.71 -7.39
N ALA A 30 -25.91 11.29 -8.26
CA ALA A 30 -25.91 11.72 -9.66
C ALA A 30 -26.18 13.22 -9.79
N LYS A 31 -27.18 13.74 -9.05
CA LYS A 31 -27.53 15.16 -9.03
C LYS A 31 -26.42 16.05 -8.47
N ALA A 32 -25.68 15.57 -7.47
CA ALA A 32 -24.56 16.31 -6.88
C ALA A 32 -23.38 16.48 -7.86
N GLY A 33 -23.26 15.59 -8.87
CA GLY A 33 -22.13 15.59 -9.79
C GLY A 33 -20.82 15.45 -9.01
N THR A 34 -19.93 16.44 -9.15
CA THR A 34 -18.68 16.53 -8.39
C THR A 34 -18.76 17.46 -7.16
N GLY A 35 -19.94 18.03 -6.88
CA GLY A 35 -20.17 18.94 -5.75
C GLY A 35 -20.43 18.22 -4.43
N THR A 36 -20.62 19.02 -3.39
CA THR A 36 -21.06 18.57 -2.06
C THR A 36 -22.59 18.45 -2.01
N ASP A 37 -23.12 17.36 -1.45
CA ASP A 37 -24.53 17.29 -1.06
C ASP A 37 -24.76 18.11 0.22
N ARG A 38 -25.28 19.34 0.03
CA ARG A 38 -25.47 20.31 1.13
C ARG A 38 -26.52 19.88 2.14
N GLU A 39 -27.55 19.16 1.71
CA GLU A 39 -28.62 18.71 2.60
C GLU A 39 -28.12 17.56 3.48
N LEU A 40 -27.36 16.61 2.91
CA LEU A 40 -26.67 15.59 3.69
C LEU A 40 -25.68 16.22 4.68
N TRP A 41 -24.88 17.21 4.25
CA TRP A 41 -23.98 17.93 5.16
C TRP A 41 -24.73 18.59 6.32
N SER A 42 -25.82 19.29 6.03
CA SER A 42 -26.68 19.92 7.04
C SER A 42 -27.28 18.91 8.01
N ALA A 43 -27.70 17.73 7.53
CA ALA A 43 -28.26 16.67 8.36
C ALA A 43 -27.22 16.12 9.35
N LEU A 44 -25.99 15.86 8.88
CA LEU A 44 -24.89 15.41 9.74
C LEU A 44 -24.55 16.43 10.84
N CYS A 45 -24.51 17.72 10.49
CA CYS A 45 -24.24 18.80 11.43
C CYS A 45 -25.36 18.96 12.46
N THR A 46 -26.62 18.88 12.02
CA THR A 46 -27.80 18.96 12.90
C THR A 46 -27.85 17.78 13.87
N ALA A 47 -27.41 16.59 13.42
CA ALA A 47 -27.27 15.41 14.25
C ALA A 47 -26.08 15.47 15.22
N GLY A 48 -25.24 16.51 15.15
CA GLY A 48 -24.08 16.67 16.03
C GLY A 48 -22.91 15.75 15.73
N LEU A 49 -22.90 15.07 14.58
CA LEU A 49 -21.85 14.08 14.25
C LEU A 49 -20.44 14.68 14.16
N PRO A 50 -20.21 15.86 13.54
CA PRO A 50 -18.90 16.51 13.59
C PRO A 50 -18.47 16.87 15.02
N ALA A 51 -19.42 17.22 15.89
CA ALA A 51 -19.15 17.57 17.28
C ALA A 51 -18.70 16.37 18.12
N ALA A 52 -19.34 15.22 17.91
CA ALA A 52 -19.05 14.00 18.65
C ALA A 52 -17.62 13.46 18.42
N VAL A 53 -17.00 13.75 17.27
CA VAL A 53 -15.67 13.21 16.91
C VAL A 53 -14.60 13.47 17.97
N GLU A 54 -14.64 14.60 18.65
CA GLU A 54 -13.67 14.95 19.69
C GLU A 54 -13.72 14.01 20.89
N GLU A 55 -14.93 13.62 21.31
CA GLU A 55 -15.15 12.71 22.44
C GLU A 55 -14.95 11.25 22.03
N LEU A 56 -15.34 10.90 20.80
CA LEU A 56 -15.26 9.53 20.30
C LEU A 56 -13.84 9.08 19.92
N GLY A 57 -12.90 10.02 19.77
CA GLY A 57 -11.52 9.77 19.36
C GLY A 57 -11.36 9.37 17.89
N LEU A 58 -10.14 8.99 17.52
CA LEU A 58 -9.82 8.58 16.16
C LEU A 58 -10.52 7.28 15.78
N LEU A 59 -10.71 6.35 16.73
CA LEU A 59 -11.46 5.11 16.47
C LEU A 59 -12.93 5.42 16.16
N GLY A 60 -13.54 6.34 16.91
CA GLY A 60 -14.86 6.86 16.63
C GLY A 60 -14.98 7.41 15.21
N LEU A 61 -14.06 8.29 14.82
CA LEU A 61 -14.02 8.85 13.47
C LEU A 61 -13.90 7.75 12.41
N VAL A 62 -13.02 6.77 12.58
CA VAL A 62 -12.86 5.63 11.65
C VAL A 62 -14.18 4.90 11.44
N LEU A 63 -14.95 4.64 12.50
CA LEU A 63 -16.25 3.99 12.42
C LEU A 63 -17.27 4.82 11.62
N LEU A 64 -17.32 6.14 11.84
CA LEU A 64 -18.20 7.03 11.08
C LEU A 64 -17.81 7.10 9.59
N LEU A 65 -16.50 7.09 9.29
CA LEU A 65 -16.00 7.13 7.92
C LEU A 65 -16.23 5.82 7.18
N GLU A 66 -16.26 4.69 7.87
CA GLU A 66 -16.68 3.43 7.27
C GLU A 66 -18.12 3.52 6.73
N GLU A 67 -19.03 4.13 7.49
CA GLU A 67 -20.41 4.36 7.05
C GLU A 67 -20.48 5.34 5.87
N GLN A 68 -19.68 6.42 5.91
CA GLN A 68 -19.58 7.36 4.79
C GLN A 68 -19.13 6.65 3.51
N GLY A 69 -18.09 5.81 3.61
CA GLY A 69 -17.52 5.08 2.48
C GLY A 69 -18.47 4.05 1.91
N ARG A 70 -19.23 3.35 2.77
CA ARG A 70 -20.22 2.34 2.36
C ARG A 70 -21.27 2.91 1.39
N CYS A 71 -21.64 4.17 1.59
CA CYS A 71 -22.60 4.87 0.76
C CYS A 71 -21.96 5.81 -0.28
N THR A 72 -20.63 5.91 -0.33
CA THR A 72 -19.89 6.89 -1.15
C THR A 72 -20.39 8.33 -0.96
N ALA A 73 -20.72 8.67 0.28
CA ALA A 73 -21.41 9.91 0.63
C ALA A 73 -20.56 11.16 0.36
N GLN A 74 -20.99 11.96 -0.62
CA GLN A 74 -20.27 13.13 -1.12
C GLN A 74 -20.43 14.37 -0.24
N VAL A 75 -19.76 14.34 0.91
CA VAL A 75 -19.71 15.46 1.85
C VAL A 75 -18.31 15.63 2.45
N PRO A 76 -17.93 16.86 2.87
CA PRO A 76 -16.60 17.15 3.43
C PRO A 76 -16.45 16.65 4.88
N PHE A 77 -17.17 15.60 5.28
CA PHE A 77 -17.21 15.07 6.64
C PHE A 77 -15.84 14.54 7.07
N ALA A 78 -15.24 13.62 6.30
CA ALA A 78 -13.91 13.09 6.57
C ALA A 78 -12.85 14.18 6.80
N VAL A 79 -12.74 15.13 5.87
CA VAL A 79 -11.71 16.17 5.93
C VAL A 79 -11.96 17.18 7.05
N THR A 80 -13.22 17.57 7.29
CA THR A 80 -13.56 18.54 8.34
C THR A 80 -13.33 17.95 9.73
N CYS A 81 -13.73 16.69 9.93
CA CYS A 81 -13.57 16.01 11.20
C CYS A 81 -12.10 15.71 11.50
N LEU A 82 -11.32 15.34 10.49
CA LEU A 82 -9.90 15.01 10.65
C LEU A 82 -9.01 16.26 10.75
N TYR A 83 -8.99 17.09 9.72
CA TYR A 83 -8.07 18.23 9.61
C TYR A 83 -8.58 19.48 10.35
N GLY A 84 -9.86 19.53 10.66
CA GLY A 84 -10.49 20.56 11.50
C GLY A 84 -10.62 20.09 12.94
N VAL A 85 -11.67 19.32 13.24
CA VAL A 85 -12.05 18.98 14.62
C VAL A 85 -10.93 18.25 15.37
N HIS A 86 -10.50 17.09 14.86
CA HIS A 86 -9.49 16.26 15.53
C HIS A 86 -8.13 16.95 15.62
N ALA A 87 -7.63 17.52 14.52
CA ALA A 87 -6.33 18.20 14.52
C ALA A 87 -6.30 19.43 15.43
N VAL A 88 -7.36 20.26 15.45
CA VAL A 88 -7.43 21.44 16.33
C VAL A 88 -7.64 21.05 17.79
N ALA A 89 -8.47 20.03 18.06
CA ALA A 89 -8.65 19.53 19.42
C ALA A 89 -7.32 19.02 20.00
N GLU A 90 -6.58 18.23 19.23
CA GLU A 90 -5.34 17.64 19.72
C GLU A 90 -4.17 18.65 19.78
N HIS A 91 -3.97 19.44 18.73
CA HIS A 91 -2.75 20.25 18.57
C HIS A 91 -2.97 21.75 18.70
N GLY A 92 -4.20 22.23 18.62
CA GLY A 92 -4.49 23.66 18.67
C GLY A 92 -4.10 24.29 20.01
N THR A 93 -3.65 25.55 19.96
CA THR A 93 -3.52 26.36 21.17
C THR A 93 -4.88 26.58 21.83
N VAL A 94 -4.91 27.01 23.10
CA VAL A 94 -6.18 27.31 23.81
C VAL A 94 -7.05 28.28 23.00
N ARG A 95 -6.44 29.34 22.46
CA ARG A 95 -7.12 30.33 21.60
C ARG A 95 -7.68 29.71 20.32
N GLN A 96 -6.94 28.80 19.69
CA GLN A 96 -7.40 28.10 18.49
C GLN A 96 -8.60 27.22 18.77
N ARG A 97 -8.53 26.44 19.86
CA ARG A 97 -9.63 25.56 20.28
C ARG A 97 -10.90 26.37 20.57
N GLU A 98 -10.80 27.43 21.37
CA GLU A 98 -11.94 28.28 21.73
C GLU A 98 -12.57 28.97 20.51
N SER A 99 -11.77 29.39 19.54
CA SER A 99 -12.26 30.14 18.38
C SER A 99 -12.73 29.25 17.22
N LEU A 100 -12.11 28.10 16.98
CA LEU A 100 -12.38 27.26 15.81
C LEU A 100 -13.34 26.12 16.11
N LEU A 101 -13.17 25.40 17.22
CA LEU A 101 -13.96 24.18 17.49
C LEU A 101 -15.48 24.45 17.47
N PRO A 102 -16.04 25.51 18.07
CA PRO A 102 -17.48 25.76 18.01
C PRO A 102 -18.02 25.85 16.57
N ARG A 103 -17.26 26.49 15.66
CA ARG A 103 -17.64 26.66 14.25
C ARG A 103 -17.47 25.37 13.44
N LEU A 104 -16.46 24.57 13.76
CA LEU A 104 -16.22 23.27 13.12
C LEU A 104 -17.27 22.24 13.55
N ARG A 105 -17.56 22.18 14.85
CA ARG A 105 -18.56 21.27 15.45
C ARG A 105 -19.97 21.54 14.90
N SER A 106 -20.31 22.81 14.61
CA SER A 106 -21.59 23.18 13.99
C SER A 106 -21.61 23.05 12.46
N GLY A 107 -20.47 22.77 11.82
CA GLY A 107 -20.31 22.76 10.36
C GLY A 107 -20.39 24.13 9.68
N ALA A 108 -20.28 25.22 10.44
CA ALA A 108 -20.24 26.59 9.91
C ALA A 108 -18.90 26.90 9.24
N GLU A 109 -17.83 26.24 9.67
CA GLU A 109 -16.56 26.20 8.96
C GLU A 109 -16.27 24.78 8.46
N VAL A 110 -15.73 24.71 7.24
CA VAL A 110 -15.28 23.47 6.59
C VAL A 110 -13.77 23.57 6.44
N VAL A 111 -13.04 22.62 7.01
CA VAL A 111 -11.58 22.55 6.90
C VAL A 111 -11.22 21.37 6.03
N THR A 112 -10.39 21.60 5.01
CA THR A 112 -9.74 20.50 4.28
C THR A 112 -8.23 20.47 4.52
N GLY A 113 -7.57 19.39 4.11
CA GLY A 113 -6.13 19.19 4.30
C GLY A 113 -5.40 19.05 2.96
N ALA A 114 -4.27 19.74 2.84
CA ALA A 114 -3.36 19.64 1.70
C ALA A 114 -2.16 18.71 2.00
N PHE A 115 -2.45 17.49 2.44
CA PHE A 115 -1.46 16.49 2.84
C PHE A 115 -1.17 15.48 1.72
N PRO A 116 0.00 14.82 1.72
CA PRO A 116 1.18 15.08 2.58
C PRO A 116 1.95 16.34 2.15
N LEU A 117 3.08 16.66 2.82
CA LEU A 117 3.95 17.78 2.43
C LEU A 117 4.33 17.71 0.94
N ARG A 118 4.30 18.88 0.28
CA ARG A 118 4.67 19.08 -1.13
C ARG A 118 5.65 20.26 -1.25
N SER A 119 5.38 21.18 -2.17
CA SER A 119 6.25 22.32 -2.50
C SER A 119 5.95 23.59 -1.70
N VAL A 120 5.05 23.53 -0.70
CA VAL A 120 4.69 24.73 0.07
C VAL A 120 5.80 25.08 1.07
N VAL A 121 6.18 26.35 1.08
CA VAL A 121 7.12 26.93 2.03
C VAL A 121 6.42 27.92 2.95
N ALA A 122 6.94 28.07 4.17
CA ALA A 122 6.47 29.02 5.16
C ALA A 122 7.61 29.96 5.57
N GLU A 123 7.33 31.26 5.52
CA GLU A 123 8.26 32.30 5.96
C GLU A 123 7.62 33.13 7.07
N ALA A 124 8.40 33.41 8.13
CA ALA A 124 7.95 34.28 9.20
C ALA A 124 7.95 35.74 8.74
N ASP A 125 6.87 36.49 8.99
CA ASP A 125 6.74 37.91 8.59
C ASP A 125 6.72 38.88 9.78
N GLY A 126 7.08 38.39 10.97
CA GLY A 126 7.07 39.14 12.24
C GLY A 126 5.70 39.23 12.93
N ALA A 127 4.59 38.99 12.21
CA ALA A 127 3.22 38.97 12.76
C ALA A 127 2.54 37.59 12.67
N GLY A 128 3.16 36.65 11.96
CA GLY A 128 2.70 35.29 11.73
C GLY A 128 3.52 34.64 10.63
N TRP A 129 2.84 33.91 9.73
CA TRP A 129 3.48 33.20 8.64
C TRP A 129 2.89 33.57 7.27
N ARG A 130 3.75 33.51 6.26
CA ARG A 130 3.42 33.65 4.84
C ARG A 130 3.69 32.33 4.14
N LEU A 131 2.67 31.80 3.48
CA LEU A 131 2.73 30.54 2.76
C LEU A 131 2.80 30.80 1.26
N SER A 132 3.72 30.10 0.59
CA SER A 132 3.89 30.19 -0.85
C SER A 132 4.03 28.80 -1.47
N GLY A 133 3.34 28.57 -2.59
CA GLY A 133 3.36 27.30 -3.30
C GLY A 133 2.10 27.05 -4.12
N THR A 134 2.09 25.97 -4.89
CA THR A 134 0.90 25.55 -5.66
C THR A 134 0.65 24.07 -5.47
N LEU A 135 -0.59 23.74 -5.11
CA LEU A 135 -1.07 22.39 -4.91
C LEU A 135 -2.10 22.08 -6.00
N ALA A 136 -1.78 21.12 -6.87
CA ALA A 136 -2.53 20.88 -8.10
C ALA A 136 -3.99 20.43 -7.85
N ALA A 137 -4.22 19.65 -6.78
CA ALA A 137 -5.53 19.15 -6.42
C ALA A 137 -5.62 18.92 -4.91
N VAL A 138 -6.51 19.65 -4.25
CA VAL A 138 -6.87 19.50 -2.84
C VAL A 138 -8.35 19.09 -2.79
N PRO A 139 -8.68 17.89 -2.30
CA PRO A 139 -10.07 17.47 -2.13
C PRO A 139 -10.84 18.42 -1.21
N TRP A 140 -12.12 18.58 -1.50
CA TRP A 140 -13.10 19.44 -0.83
C TRP A 140 -12.75 20.93 -0.79
N LEU A 141 -11.74 21.38 -1.54
CA LEU A 141 -11.28 22.77 -1.50
C LEU A 141 -12.35 23.79 -1.92
N ARG A 142 -13.27 23.44 -2.83
CA ARG A 142 -14.32 24.38 -3.30
C ARG A 142 -15.35 24.70 -2.21
N ASP A 143 -15.50 23.79 -1.26
CA ASP A 143 -16.44 23.86 -0.14
C ASP A 143 -15.76 24.27 1.17
N ALA A 144 -14.43 24.14 1.24
CA ALA A 144 -13.65 24.55 2.39
C ALA A 144 -13.70 26.06 2.61
N THR A 145 -13.70 26.47 3.88
CA THR A 145 -13.46 27.85 4.34
C THR A 145 -12.01 28.06 4.74
N ARG A 146 -11.32 26.98 5.15
CA ARG A 146 -9.89 26.97 5.46
C ARG A 146 -9.23 25.68 4.97
N VAL A 147 -7.92 25.74 4.80
CA VAL A 147 -7.07 24.59 4.48
C VAL A 147 -5.98 24.46 5.54
N LEU A 148 -5.80 23.25 6.06
CA LEU A 148 -4.63 22.88 6.84
C LEU A 148 -3.52 22.44 5.87
N VAL A 149 -2.44 23.21 5.83
CA VAL A 149 -1.36 23.05 4.86
C VAL A 149 -0.05 22.74 5.60
N PRO A 150 0.57 21.57 5.38
CA PRO A 150 1.95 21.35 5.79
C PRO A 150 2.89 22.17 4.90
N ALA A 151 3.83 22.87 5.52
CA ALA A 151 4.79 23.71 4.81
C ALA A 151 6.19 23.58 5.40
N ARG A 152 7.19 23.62 4.53
CA ARG A 152 8.61 23.60 4.89
C ARG A 152 9.06 24.99 5.35
N LEU A 153 9.81 25.04 6.44
CA LEU A 153 10.37 26.28 6.98
C LEU A 153 11.85 26.12 7.30
N ALA A 154 12.60 27.22 7.16
CA ALA A 154 13.97 27.32 7.63
C ALA A 154 13.97 27.71 9.12
N LEU A 155 14.79 27.04 9.91
CA LEU A 155 15.04 27.37 11.31
C LEU A 155 16.22 28.35 11.43
N PRO A 156 16.27 29.16 12.50
CA PRO A 156 17.40 30.08 12.75
C PRO A 156 18.76 29.39 12.87
N ASP A 157 18.77 28.10 13.23
CA ASP A 157 19.98 27.28 13.34
C ASP A 157 20.47 26.71 12.00
N GLY A 158 19.83 27.10 10.88
CA GLY A 158 20.14 26.63 9.54
C GLY A 158 19.53 25.27 9.19
N GLY A 159 18.77 24.65 10.11
CA GLY A 159 18.02 23.44 9.84
C GLY A 159 16.71 23.70 9.08
N THR A 160 16.09 22.61 8.61
CA THR A 160 14.77 22.64 7.99
C THR A 160 13.76 21.93 8.89
N SER A 161 12.53 22.41 8.93
CA SER A 161 11.43 21.75 9.62
C SER A 161 10.12 21.85 8.86
N VAL A 162 9.12 21.13 9.33
CA VAL A 162 7.76 21.12 8.79
C VAL A 162 6.80 21.59 9.88
N GLY A 163 5.96 22.56 9.53
CA GLY A 163 4.84 23.03 10.35
C GLY A 163 3.52 22.86 9.60
N CYS A 164 2.41 22.83 10.34
CA CYS A 164 1.07 22.80 9.76
C CYS A 164 0.37 24.14 9.98
N PHE A 165 -0.17 24.73 8.93
CA PHE A 165 -0.71 26.08 8.94
C PHE A 165 -2.15 26.09 8.43
N LEU A 166 -3.05 26.75 9.17
CA LEU A 166 -4.40 27.06 8.72
C LEU A 166 -4.37 28.34 7.87
N THR A 167 -4.86 28.25 6.65
CA THR A 167 -5.02 29.40 5.74
C THR A 167 -6.45 29.47 5.24
N GLU A 168 -6.98 30.68 5.07
CA GLU A 168 -8.32 30.89 4.55
C GLU A 168 -8.35 30.65 3.04
N THR A 169 -9.42 30.00 2.56
CA THR A 169 -9.69 29.91 1.12
C THR A 169 -10.32 31.23 0.69
N GLY A 170 -9.52 32.15 0.18
CA GLY A 170 -9.98 33.48 -0.20
C GLY A 170 -11.19 33.46 -1.15
N ARG A 171 -12.33 33.98 -0.69
CA ARG A 171 -13.42 34.50 -1.54
C ARG A 171 -13.55 36.01 -1.35
N THR A 172 -12.52 36.78 -1.73
CA THR A 172 -12.70 38.19 -2.11
C THR A 172 -11.45 38.68 -2.83
N PRO A 173 -11.52 39.01 -4.12
CA PRO A 173 -10.63 40.01 -4.71
C PRO A 173 -11.02 41.35 -4.08
N GLY A 174 -10.18 41.90 -3.21
CA GLY A 174 -10.25 43.32 -2.91
C GLY A 174 -10.03 44.08 -4.21
N SER A 175 -10.87 45.06 -4.50
CA SER A 175 -10.84 45.92 -5.68
C SER A 175 -9.41 46.25 -6.13
N GLY A 176 -8.94 45.60 -7.20
CA GLY A 176 -7.71 45.95 -7.92
C GLY A 176 -6.45 45.11 -7.67
N GLY A 177 -6.47 44.08 -6.80
CA GLY A 177 -5.30 43.22 -6.55
C GLY A 177 -5.61 41.72 -6.60
N GLN A 178 -4.65 40.90 -7.05
CA GLN A 178 -4.74 39.44 -7.03
C GLN A 178 -4.77 38.97 -5.57
N ALA A 179 -5.74 38.13 -5.19
CA ALA A 179 -5.85 37.63 -3.82
C ALA A 179 -4.64 36.72 -3.49
N PRO A 180 -4.04 36.83 -2.28
CA PRO A 180 -2.84 36.07 -1.91
C PRO A 180 -3.07 34.55 -1.80
N SER A 181 -4.33 34.11 -1.84
CA SER A 181 -4.72 32.70 -2.02
C SER A 181 -5.72 32.59 -3.17
N GLY A 182 -5.49 31.68 -4.12
CA GLY A 182 -6.40 31.39 -5.22
C GLY A 182 -6.92 29.95 -5.17
N VAL A 183 -8.22 29.77 -5.43
CA VAL A 183 -8.85 28.46 -5.57
C VAL A 183 -9.43 28.33 -6.98
N GLU A 184 -8.93 27.37 -7.74
CA GLU A 184 -9.46 27.03 -9.07
C GLU A 184 -10.11 25.65 -9.01
N PRO A 185 -11.38 25.48 -9.45
CA PRO A 185 -12.00 24.16 -9.52
C PRO A 185 -11.19 23.18 -10.38
N VAL A 186 -11.04 21.95 -9.89
CA VAL A 186 -10.42 20.84 -10.63
C VAL A 186 -11.35 19.65 -10.58
N GLU A 187 -11.59 19.04 -11.74
CA GLU A 187 -12.34 17.80 -11.83
C GLU A 187 -11.39 16.62 -11.68
N LEU A 188 -11.74 15.69 -10.80
CA LEU A 188 -10.98 14.47 -10.53
C LEU A 188 -11.75 13.26 -11.06
N THR A 189 -11.06 12.13 -11.18
CA THR A 189 -11.70 10.89 -11.62
C THR A 189 -12.76 10.42 -10.63
N ALA A 190 -12.55 10.56 -9.31
CA ALA A 190 -13.63 10.36 -8.36
C ALA A 190 -14.43 11.66 -8.17
N PRO A 191 -15.76 11.57 -8.05
CA PRO A 191 -16.63 12.73 -8.13
C PRO A 191 -16.72 13.51 -6.80
N TRP A 192 -15.66 13.66 -6.02
CA TRP A 192 -15.71 14.60 -4.90
C TRP A 192 -15.24 15.99 -5.30
N SER A 193 -15.66 16.98 -4.52
CA SER A 193 -15.26 18.36 -4.74
C SER A 193 -13.74 18.49 -4.66
N ALA A 194 -13.12 19.30 -5.52
CA ALA A 194 -11.68 19.52 -5.49
C ALA A 194 -11.29 20.83 -6.17
N GLY A 195 -10.11 21.34 -5.83
CA GLY A 195 -9.54 22.50 -6.50
C GLY A 195 -8.03 22.57 -6.40
N ARG A 196 -7.43 23.36 -7.29
CA ARG A 196 -6.05 23.79 -7.21
C ARG A 196 -5.96 24.93 -6.20
N LEU A 197 -5.03 24.83 -5.25
CA LEU A 197 -4.72 25.89 -4.30
C LEU A 197 -3.43 26.58 -4.72
N VAL A 198 -3.50 27.88 -4.98
CA VAL A 198 -2.34 28.74 -5.23
C VAL A 198 -2.15 29.63 -4.00
N LEU A 199 -0.95 29.61 -3.43
CA LEU A 199 -0.55 30.43 -2.29
C LEU A 199 0.59 31.33 -2.76
N ASP A 200 0.39 32.64 -2.63
CA ASP A 200 1.38 33.66 -2.98
C ASP A 200 1.48 34.64 -1.81
N GLY A 201 2.31 34.30 -0.83
CA GLY A 201 2.36 35.02 0.44
C GLY A 201 1.01 35.01 1.17
N ALA A 202 0.28 33.89 1.14
CA ALA A 202 -0.97 33.75 1.88
C ALA A 202 -0.70 33.78 3.39
N ARG A 203 -1.60 34.40 4.17
CA ARG A 203 -1.53 34.35 5.63
C ARG A 203 -1.74 32.92 6.12
N GLY A 204 -0.78 32.39 6.87
CA GLY A 204 -0.89 31.12 7.58
C GLY A 204 -0.90 31.33 9.09
N GLU A 205 -1.87 30.73 9.77
CA GLU A 205 -1.88 30.59 11.22
C GLU A 205 -1.27 29.23 11.58
N LEU A 206 -0.18 29.21 12.34
CA LEU A 206 0.45 27.96 12.80
C LEU A 206 -0.50 27.18 13.70
N LEU A 207 -0.79 25.92 13.39
CA LEU A 207 -1.50 25.00 14.28
C LEU A 207 -0.57 24.54 15.41
N GLY A 208 -0.92 24.85 16.66
CA GLY A 208 -0.10 24.56 17.83
C GLY A 208 1.05 25.55 18.00
N GLU A 209 2.16 25.08 18.57
CA GLU A 209 3.31 25.92 18.93
C GLU A 209 4.58 25.55 18.12
N PRO A 210 5.51 26.50 17.88
CA PRO A 210 6.76 26.23 17.14
C PRO A 210 7.62 25.10 17.72
N ALA A 211 7.50 24.81 19.02
CA ALA A 211 8.21 23.71 19.66
C ALA A 211 7.76 22.31 19.16
N GLN A 212 6.63 22.24 18.44
CA GLN A 212 6.04 21.00 17.93
C GLN A 212 6.28 20.82 16.42
N PHE A 213 7.18 21.61 15.81
CA PHE A 213 7.60 21.40 14.44
C PHE A 213 8.30 20.05 14.27
N ASP A 214 8.02 19.38 13.15
CA ASP A 214 8.74 18.17 12.77
C ASP A 214 10.07 18.55 12.11
N ARG A 215 11.19 18.24 12.76
CA ARG A 215 12.50 18.42 12.14
C ARG A 215 12.63 17.46 10.97
N GLU A 216 12.93 17.98 9.77
CA GLU A 216 13.37 17.10 8.69
C GLU A 216 14.74 16.56 9.14
N ALA A 217 14.87 15.23 9.25
CA ALA A 217 16.09 14.62 9.74
C ALA A 217 17.29 15.12 8.94
N SER A 218 18.12 15.95 9.58
CA SER A 218 19.52 16.05 9.20
C SER A 218 20.08 14.62 9.27
N SER A 219 21.02 14.27 8.39
CA SER A 219 21.76 13.00 8.39
C SER A 219 22.52 12.69 9.71
N ALA A 220 22.32 13.48 10.77
CA ALA A 220 22.80 13.23 12.11
C ALA A 220 22.09 12.02 12.74
N GLN A 221 22.90 11.11 13.26
CA GLN A 221 22.46 9.90 13.96
C GLN A 221 21.44 10.21 15.07
N PRO A 222 20.45 9.33 15.31
CA PRO A 222 19.57 9.46 16.48
C PRO A 222 20.41 9.48 17.76
N GLY A 223 20.04 10.35 18.69
CA GLY A 223 20.70 10.49 19.99
C GLY A 223 20.84 9.14 20.70
N LEU A 224 21.99 8.94 21.35
CA LEU A 224 22.36 7.74 22.09
C LEU A 224 21.47 7.47 23.32
N ASP A 225 20.47 8.31 23.60
CA ASP A 225 19.63 8.26 24.79
C ASP A 225 18.28 7.54 24.59
N GLY A 226 18.01 7.02 23.38
CA GLY A 226 16.84 6.17 23.13
C GLY A 226 15.49 6.87 23.30
N ARG A 227 15.48 8.22 23.37
CA ARG A 227 14.26 9.01 23.35
C ARG A 227 13.90 9.26 21.89
N SER A 228 12.84 8.61 21.40
CA SER A 228 12.21 9.06 20.17
C SER A 228 11.70 10.48 20.42
N ASP A 229 12.19 11.49 19.68
CA ASP A 229 11.51 12.78 19.62
C ASP A 229 10.05 12.51 19.29
N ALA A 230 9.14 12.92 20.19
CA ALA A 230 7.71 12.77 19.98
C ALA A 230 7.34 13.27 18.58
N ALA A 231 6.41 12.59 17.90
CA ALA A 231 5.94 13.03 16.60
C ALA A 231 5.46 14.48 16.70
N GLY A 232 5.97 15.36 15.83
CA GLY A 232 5.45 16.71 15.73
C GLY A 232 4.07 16.70 15.08
N VAL A 233 3.46 17.88 15.00
CA VAL A 233 2.08 18.04 14.53
C VAL A 233 1.89 17.46 13.12
N TYR A 234 2.86 17.60 12.22
CA TYR A 234 2.73 17.12 10.84
C TYR A 234 2.70 15.60 10.77
N ARG A 235 3.66 14.90 11.41
CA ARG A 235 3.69 13.43 11.40
C ARG A 235 2.45 12.84 12.03
N ASP A 236 2.00 13.44 13.12
CA ASP A 236 0.83 13.00 13.86
C ASP A 236 -0.48 13.14 13.08
N VAL A 237 -0.69 14.31 12.46
CA VAL A 237 -1.87 14.55 11.60
C VAL A 237 -1.83 13.65 10.37
N LEU A 238 -0.67 13.44 9.75
CA LEU A 238 -0.55 12.54 8.60
C LEU A 238 -0.83 11.07 8.97
N ALA A 239 -0.34 10.60 10.11
CA ALA A 239 -0.63 9.25 10.62
C ALA A 239 -2.12 9.09 10.91
N SER A 240 -2.73 10.06 11.61
CA SER A 240 -4.17 10.07 11.91
C SER A 240 -5.00 10.11 10.62
N ALA A 241 -4.57 10.87 9.62
CA ALA A 241 -5.22 10.95 8.32
C ALA A 241 -5.22 9.60 7.60
N ARG A 242 -4.06 8.96 7.53
CA ARG A 242 -3.91 7.63 6.94
C ARG A 242 -4.84 6.59 7.56
N VAL A 243 -5.00 6.63 8.89
CA VAL A 243 -5.93 5.76 9.63
C VAL A 243 -7.38 6.08 9.32
N ALA A 244 -7.79 7.35 9.40
CA ALA A 244 -9.15 7.80 9.12
C ALA A 244 -9.59 7.46 7.68
N PHE A 245 -8.74 7.74 6.68
CA PHE A 245 -8.99 7.39 5.29
C PHE A 245 -8.93 5.88 5.02
N GLY A 246 -8.20 5.11 5.84
CA GLY A 246 -8.30 3.64 5.86
C GLY A 246 -9.70 3.15 6.25
N GLY A 247 -10.33 3.78 7.25
CA GLY A 247 -11.73 3.54 7.60
C GLY A 247 -12.69 3.87 6.46
N LEU A 248 -12.50 5.03 5.81
CA LEU A 248 -13.27 5.41 4.62
C LEU A 248 -13.14 4.38 3.50
N GLN A 249 -11.91 3.91 3.23
CA GLN A 249 -11.63 2.87 2.23
C GLN A 249 -12.30 1.54 2.60
N ALA A 250 -12.26 1.10 3.85
CA ALA A 250 -12.97 -0.10 4.30
C ALA A 250 -14.47 0.00 4.01
N GLY A 251 -15.06 1.17 4.25
CA GLY A 251 -16.44 1.48 3.88
C GLY A 251 -16.70 1.32 2.40
N VAL A 252 -15.88 1.95 1.55
CA VAL A 252 -15.98 1.83 0.08
C VAL A 252 -15.89 0.38 -0.38
N CYS A 253 -14.95 -0.38 0.19
CA CYS A 253 -14.78 -1.80 -0.09
C CYS A 253 -16.03 -2.61 0.30
N ALA A 254 -16.56 -2.39 1.50
CA ALA A 254 -17.77 -3.06 1.96
C ALA A 254 -18.99 -2.72 1.10
N GLY A 255 -19.17 -1.44 0.73
CA GLY A 255 -20.26 -0.99 -0.13
C GLY A 255 -20.17 -1.53 -1.56
N SER A 256 -18.94 -1.67 -2.09
CA SER A 256 -18.67 -2.30 -3.40
C SER A 256 -19.02 -3.79 -3.38
N LEU A 257 -18.55 -4.50 -2.36
CA LEU A 257 -18.78 -5.94 -2.22
C LEU A 257 -20.27 -6.25 -2.00
N ALA A 258 -20.97 -5.48 -1.16
CA ALA A 258 -22.40 -5.66 -0.92
C ALA A 258 -23.21 -5.59 -2.22
N ARG A 259 -22.93 -4.60 -3.07
CA ARG A 259 -23.56 -4.47 -4.40
C ARG A 259 -23.23 -5.65 -5.32
N ALA A 260 -21.97 -6.10 -5.32
CA ALA A 260 -21.57 -7.25 -6.11
C ALA A 260 -22.28 -8.54 -5.66
N VAL A 261 -22.44 -8.75 -4.36
CA VAL A 261 -23.19 -9.87 -3.79
C VAL A 261 -24.66 -9.78 -4.17
N GLU A 262 -25.29 -8.61 -4.04
CA GLU A 262 -26.68 -8.38 -4.45
C GLU A 262 -26.89 -8.72 -5.93
N TYR A 263 -26.06 -8.15 -6.80
CA TYR A 263 -26.12 -8.39 -8.25
C TYR A 263 -25.90 -9.87 -8.60
N THR A 264 -24.86 -10.49 -8.07
CA THR A 264 -24.49 -11.88 -8.42
C THR A 264 -25.47 -12.92 -7.85
N SER A 265 -26.22 -12.58 -6.81
CA SER A 265 -27.24 -13.44 -6.22
C SER A 265 -28.49 -13.56 -7.08
N VAL A 266 -28.85 -12.51 -7.83
CA VAL A 266 -30.05 -12.49 -8.68
C VAL A 266 -29.75 -12.66 -10.17
N ARG A 267 -28.54 -12.30 -10.62
CA ARG A 267 -28.15 -12.39 -12.02
C ARG A 267 -27.91 -13.85 -12.41
N GLU A 268 -28.66 -14.36 -13.37
CA GLU A 268 -28.48 -15.73 -13.87
C GLU A 268 -27.68 -15.80 -15.18
N GLN A 269 -26.75 -16.74 -15.23
CA GLN A 269 -26.05 -17.15 -16.46
C GLN A 269 -25.79 -18.65 -16.45
N PHE A 270 -25.97 -19.28 -17.62
CA PHE A 270 -25.89 -20.73 -17.77
C PHE A 270 -26.81 -21.45 -16.78
N GLY A 271 -28.08 -21.01 -16.72
CA GLY A 271 -29.16 -21.67 -15.98
C GLY A 271 -29.10 -21.60 -14.44
N LYS A 272 -28.26 -20.74 -13.86
CA LYS A 272 -28.20 -20.52 -12.40
C LYS A 272 -27.66 -19.13 -12.05
N PRO A 273 -27.89 -18.63 -10.83
CA PRO A 273 -27.27 -17.41 -10.33
C PRO A 273 -25.74 -17.42 -10.45
N LEU A 274 -25.14 -16.25 -10.69
CA LEU A 274 -23.68 -16.10 -10.73
C LEU A 274 -23.04 -16.51 -9.40
N ALA A 275 -23.69 -16.23 -8.27
CA ALA A 275 -23.25 -16.66 -6.95
C ALA A 275 -23.14 -18.19 -6.80
N ALA A 276 -23.77 -19.00 -7.66
CA ALA A 276 -23.62 -20.46 -7.67
C ALA A 276 -22.39 -20.95 -8.47
N LYS A 277 -21.51 -20.03 -8.91
CA LYS A 277 -20.25 -20.33 -9.60
C LYS A 277 -19.09 -20.16 -8.61
N GLN A 278 -18.29 -21.20 -8.42
CA GLN A 278 -17.20 -21.20 -7.44
C GLN A 278 -16.22 -20.02 -7.63
N ALA A 279 -15.88 -19.67 -8.87
CA ALA A 279 -14.99 -18.54 -9.16
C ALA A 279 -15.54 -17.18 -8.70
N VAL A 280 -16.88 -17.00 -8.69
CA VAL A 280 -17.54 -15.80 -8.17
C VAL A 280 -17.47 -15.79 -6.65
N LEU A 281 -17.79 -16.91 -6.01
CA LEU A 281 -17.76 -17.06 -4.54
C LEU A 281 -16.36 -16.82 -3.97
N LEU A 282 -15.34 -17.47 -4.53
CA LEU A 282 -13.96 -17.34 -4.05
C LEU A 282 -13.47 -15.90 -4.17
N ARG A 283 -13.78 -15.24 -5.28
CA ARG A 283 -13.39 -13.84 -5.47
C ARG A 283 -14.13 -12.89 -4.51
N ALA A 284 -15.41 -13.13 -4.23
CA ALA A 284 -16.15 -12.37 -3.23
C ALA A 284 -15.61 -12.61 -1.80
N ALA A 285 -15.22 -13.85 -1.48
CA ALA A 285 -14.62 -14.21 -0.20
C ALA A 285 -13.24 -13.54 -0.02
N ASP A 286 -12.39 -13.54 -1.04
CA ASP A 286 -11.10 -12.83 -1.03
C ASP A 286 -11.30 -11.33 -0.78
N ALA A 287 -12.29 -10.72 -1.47
CA ALA A 287 -12.61 -9.32 -1.28
C ALA A 287 -13.15 -9.00 0.13
N HIS A 288 -13.89 -9.93 0.73
CA HIS A 288 -14.33 -9.81 2.13
C HIS A 288 -13.12 -9.81 3.07
N MET A 289 -12.22 -10.80 2.94
CA MET A 289 -11.01 -10.91 3.75
C MET A 289 -10.11 -9.69 3.62
N ASP A 290 -9.93 -9.18 2.40
CA ASP A 290 -9.21 -7.93 2.13
C ASP A 290 -9.86 -6.74 2.84
N THR A 291 -11.19 -6.66 2.89
CA THR A 291 -11.92 -5.60 3.61
C THR A 291 -11.73 -5.70 5.12
N GLU A 292 -11.78 -6.91 5.70
CA GLU A 292 -11.54 -7.11 7.12
C GLU A 292 -10.09 -6.77 7.51
N ALA A 293 -9.11 -7.03 6.64
CA ALA A 293 -7.71 -6.66 6.85
C ALA A 293 -7.53 -5.13 6.94
N ILE A 294 -8.24 -4.36 6.12
CA ILE A 294 -8.25 -2.90 6.22
C ILE A 294 -8.86 -2.45 7.55
N ARG A 295 -10.01 -3.03 7.95
CA ARG A 295 -10.68 -2.68 9.22
C ARG A 295 -9.79 -2.93 10.43
N VAL A 296 -9.29 -4.16 10.58
CA VAL A 296 -8.56 -4.55 11.78
C VAL A 296 -7.30 -3.69 11.97
N THR A 297 -6.59 -3.38 10.88
CA THR A 297 -5.38 -2.55 10.93
C THR A 297 -5.70 -1.08 11.19
N ALA A 298 -6.77 -0.53 10.60
CA ALA A 298 -7.23 0.82 10.90
C ALA A 298 -7.71 0.96 12.36
N TYR A 299 -8.48 -0.01 12.86
CA TYR A 299 -9.00 0.00 14.23
C TYR A 299 -7.88 -0.12 15.25
N GLU A 300 -6.90 -1.00 15.01
CA GLU A 300 -5.71 -1.10 15.86
C GLU A 300 -4.94 0.23 15.90
N ALA A 301 -4.66 0.83 14.75
CA ALA A 301 -3.90 2.08 14.67
C ALA A 301 -4.64 3.24 15.36
N ALA A 302 -5.96 3.32 15.17
CA ALA A 302 -6.80 4.31 15.83
C ALA A 302 -6.83 4.13 17.35
N TRP A 303 -7.06 2.90 17.81
CA TRP A 303 -7.02 2.57 19.24
C TRP A 303 -5.67 2.87 19.87
N ARG A 304 -4.56 2.54 19.20
CA ARG A 304 -3.21 2.88 19.69
C ARG A 304 -3.05 4.38 19.85
N ARG A 305 -3.51 5.18 18.89
CA ARG A 305 -3.54 6.63 19.02
C ARG A 305 -4.35 7.02 20.25
N ASP A 306 -5.61 6.64 20.33
CA ASP A 306 -6.51 7.09 21.42
C ASP A 306 -5.94 6.75 22.81
N GLN A 307 -5.24 5.62 22.92
CA GLN A 307 -4.53 5.18 24.14
C GLN A 307 -3.15 5.84 24.36
N ARG A 308 -2.77 6.83 23.55
CA ARG A 308 -1.48 7.54 23.58
C ARG A 308 -0.27 6.60 23.41
N LEU A 309 -0.43 5.52 22.66
CA LEU A 309 0.62 4.57 22.33
C LEU A 309 1.30 4.93 21.00
N PRO A 310 2.53 4.45 20.76
CA PRO A 310 3.16 4.55 19.45
C PRO A 310 2.28 3.91 18.37
N HIS A 311 1.93 4.68 17.35
CA HIS A 311 0.97 4.29 16.31
C HIS A 311 1.45 4.57 14.88
N GLU A 312 2.63 5.17 14.67
CA GLU A 312 3.13 5.54 13.33
C GLU A 312 3.29 4.32 12.40
N GLN A 313 3.92 3.24 12.89
CA GLN A 313 4.04 1.98 12.13
C GLN A 313 2.68 1.33 11.87
N ALA A 314 1.75 1.42 12.84
CA ALA A 314 0.40 0.89 12.69
C ALA A 314 -0.40 1.69 11.64
N ALA A 315 -0.25 3.02 11.62
CA ALA A 315 -0.85 3.90 10.63
C ALA A 315 -0.33 3.63 9.21
N LEU A 316 0.98 3.41 9.06
CA LEU A 316 1.58 3.00 7.78
C LEU A 316 1.08 1.63 7.33
N THR A 317 0.95 0.67 8.26
CA THR A 317 0.38 -0.66 7.98
C THR A 317 -1.08 -0.55 7.50
N ALA A 318 -1.90 0.24 8.20
CA ALA A 318 -3.29 0.49 7.82
C ALA A 318 -3.40 1.16 6.45
N ALA A 319 -2.57 2.17 6.17
CA ALA A 319 -2.52 2.84 4.87
C ALA A 319 -2.13 1.89 3.73
N TRP A 320 -1.17 0.98 3.97
CA TRP A 320 -0.76 0.02 2.97
C TRP A 320 -1.89 -0.96 2.62
N TRP A 321 -2.58 -1.50 3.63
CA TRP A 321 -3.75 -2.35 3.41
C TRP A 321 -4.86 -1.59 2.68
N ALA A 322 -5.17 -0.36 3.11
CA ALA A 322 -6.14 0.49 2.44
C ALA A 322 -5.79 0.71 0.96
N SER A 323 -4.51 0.93 0.62
CA SER A 323 -4.05 1.04 -0.77
C SER A 323 -4.20 -0.29 -1.53
N GLU A 324 -3.48 -1.32 -1.11
CA GLU A 324 -3.30 -2.53 -1.91
C GLU A 324 -4.54 -3.44 -1.89
N ALA A 325 -5.11 -3.68 -0.71
CA ALA A 325 -6.35 -4.47 -0.60
C ALA A 325 -7.54 -3.66 -1.09
N GLY A 326 -7.60 -2.37 -0.80
CA GLY A 326 -8.69 -1.51 -1.26
C GLY A 326 -8.83 -1.52 -2.78
N LYS A 327 -7.69 -1.41 -3.50
CA LYS A 327 -7.61 -1.58 -4.95
C LYS A 327 -8.16 -2.94 -5.41
N ARG A 328 -7.72 -4.05 -4.81
CA ARG A 328 -8.18 -5.41 -5.20
C ARG A 328 -9.69 -5.57 -5.02
N VAL A 329 -10.26 -5.07 -3.93
CA VAL A 329 -11.69 -5.18 -3.63
C VAL A 329 -12.53 -4.42 -4.65
N VAL A 330 -12.17 -3.17 -4.97
CA VAL A 330 -13.00 -2.39 -5.90
C VAL A 330 -12.89 -2.87 -7.35
N HIS A 331 -11.72 -3.37 -7.77
CA HIS A 331 -11.60 -4.07 -9.05
C HIS A 331 -12.41 -5.37 -9.09
N THR A 332 -12.44 -6.10 -7.98
CA THR A 332 -13.30 -7.28 -7.83
C THR A 332 -14.77 -6.91 -7.95
N GLY A 333 -15.22 -5.86 -7.24
CA GLY A 333 -16.59 -5.38 -7.31
C GLY A 333 -17.02 -5.05 -8.74
N GLN A 334 -16.19 -4.30 -9.48
CA GLN A 334 -16.42 -4.03 -10.90
C GLN A 334 -16.47 -5.32 -11.73
N HIS A 335 -15.50 -6.22 -11.55
CA HIS A 335 -15.42 -7.45 -12.35
C HIS A 335 -16.64 -8.35 -12.15
N LEU A 336 -17.14 -8.49 -10.93
CA LEU A 336 -18.31 -9.34 -10.62
C LEU A 336 -19.61 -8.80 -11.23
N HIS A 337 -19.66 -7.53 -11.60
CA HIS A 337 -20.77 -6.95 -12.37
C HIS A 337 -20.63 -7.17 -13.90
N GLY A 338 -19.47 -7.65 -14.37
CA GLY A 338 -19.20 -7.83 -15.80
C GLY A 338 -19.28 -6.51 -16.57
N GLY A 339 -19.93 -6.50 -17.74
CA GLY A 339 -20.10 -5.29 -18.56
C GLY A 339 -20.75 -4.13 -17.82
N THR A 340 -21.74 -4.40 -16.96
CA THR A 340 -22.42 -3.40 -16.11
C THR A 340 -21.46 -2.74 -15.12
N GLY A 341 -20.38 -3.41 -14.72
CA GLY A 341 -19.37 -2.79 -13.85
C GLY A 341 -18.57 -1.69 -14.54
N ALA A 342 -18.51 -1.70 -15.87
CA ALA A 342 -17.86 -0.65 -16.66
C ALA A 342 -18.81 0.50 -17.05
N ASP A 343 -20.11 0.36 -16.73
CA ASP A 343 -21.11 1.39 -16.98
C ASP A 343 -21.02 2.48 -15.91
N VAL A 344 -20.77 3.71 -16.33
CA VAL A 344 -20.61 4.87 -15.45
C VAL A 344 -21.93 5.32 -14.83
N GLU A 345 -23.07 4.93 -15.41
CA GLU A 345 -24.40 5.18 -14.85
C GLU A 345 -24.74 4.17 -13.76
N HIS A 346 -24.10 2.99 -13.74
CA HIS A 346 -24.34 1.99 -12.72
C HIS A 346 -23.71 2.40 -11.37
N PRO A 347 -24.44 2.32 -10.24
CA PRO A 347 -23.96 2.82 -8.95
C PRO A 347 -22.61 2.23 -8.48
N VAL A 348 -22.29 0.98 -8.86
CA VAL A 348 -21.02 0.33 -8.50
C VAL A 348 -19.79 1.08 -9.00
N HIS A 349 -19.91 1.81 -10.11
CA HIS A 349 -18.80 2.57 -10.68
C HIS A 349 -18.27 3.62 -9.70
N ARG A 350 -19.14 4.18 -8.85
CA ARG A 350 -18.74 5.19 -7.86
C ARG A 350 -17.81 4.62 -6.80
N HIS A 351 -18.08 3.41 -6.30
CA HIS A 351 -17.18 2.71 -5.37
C HIS A 351 -15.83 2.41 -6.02
N PHE A 352 -15.83 2.03 -7.30
CA PHE A 352 -14.59 1.85 -8.06
C PHE A 352 -13.75 3.13 -8.08
N LEU A 353 -14.34 4.25 -8.50
CA LEU A 353 -13.64 5.53 -8.58
C LEU A 353 -13.14 6.01 -7.22
N TRP A 354 -13.97 5.94 -6.18
CA TRP A 354 -13.56 6.32 -4.82
C TRP A 354 -12.41 5.46 -4.32
N GLY A 355 -12.49 4.14 -4.45
CA GLY A 355 -11.42 3.25 -4.00
C GLY A 355 -10.12 3.45 -4.76
N ARG A 356 -10.21 3.68 -6.09
CA ARG A 356 -9.05 4.02 -6.94
C ARG A 356 -8.43 5.37 -6.62
N GLN A 357 -9.16 6.28 -6.01
CA GLN A 357 -8.62 7.57 -5.62
C GLN A 357 -8.02 7.53 -4.22
N LEU A 358 -8.69 6.85 -3.28
CA LEU A 358 -8.22 6.68 -1.92
C LEU A 358 -6.93 5.86 -1.84
N ASP A 359 -6.71 4.90 -2.75
CA ASP A 359 -5.50 4.07 -2.76
C ASP A 359 -4.17 4.85 -2.94
N ALA A 360 -4.24 6.06 -3.47
CA ALA A 360 -3.08 6.91 -3.71
C ALA A 360 -3.14 8.26 -2.99
N TYR A 361 -4.25 8.59 -2.32
CA TYR A 361 -4.51 9.93 -1.81
C TYR A 361 -3.44 10.40 -0.80
N LEU A 362 -3.04 9.56 0.15
CA LEU A 362 -2.06 9.88 1.20
C LEU A 362 -0.73 9.09 1.06
N GLY A 363 -0.42 8.74 -0.19
CA GLY A 363 0.72 7.89 -0.56
C GLY A 363 0.22 6.57 -1.16
N CYS A 364 0.78 6.17 -2.30
CA CYS A 364 0.48 4.88 -2.90
C CYS A 364 1.16 3.73 -2.13
N GLY A 365 0.69 2.50 -2.30
CA GLY A 365 1.19 1.33 -1.57
C GLY A 365 2.71 1.16 -1.60
N ALA A 366 3.36 1.41 -2.74
CA ALA A 366 4.83 1.33 -2.83
C ALA A 366 5.54 2.41 -1.99
N GLN A 367 5.04 3.64 -1.99
CA GLN A 367 5.59 4.73 -1.17
C GLN A 367 5.38 4.45 0.31
N VAL A 368 4.18 4.05 0.70
CA VAL A 368 3.84 3.72 2.10
C VAL A 368 4.67 2.53 2.60
N LEU A 369 4.91 1.53 1.75
CA LEU A 369 5.75 0.38 2.09
C LEU A 369 7.22 0.78 2.28
N ALA A 370 7.74 1.71 1.47
CA ALA A 370 9.08 2.24 1.65
C ALA A 370 9.20 3.01 2.99
N GLU A 371 8.25 3.89 3.29
CA GLU A 371 8.18 4.61 4.58
C GLU A 371 8.11 3.64 5.77
N LEU A 372 7.33 2.56 5.65
CA LEU A 372 7.25 1.51 6.67
C LEU A 372 8.59 0.77 6.85
N GLY A 373 9.27 0.47 5.74
CA GLY A 373 10.60 -0.13 5.76
C GLY A 373 11.61 0.73 6.51
N ASP A 374 11.63 2.03 6.24
CA ASP A 374 12.49 3.00 6.94
C ASP A 374 12.17 3.07 8.43
N ALA A 375 10.88 3.14 8.79
CA ALA A 375 10.43 3.19 10.18
C ALA A 375 10.86 1.94 10.98
N ILE A 376 10.82 0.75 10.36
CA ILE A 376 11.26 -0.51 10.98
C ILE A 376 12.79 -0.54 11.10
N ALA A 377 13.51 -0.10 10.06
CA ALA A 377 14.98 -0.11 10.04
C ALA A 377 15.60 0.80 11.12
N VAL A 378 14.97 1.94 11.42
CA VAL A 378 15.40 2.83 12.51
C VAL A 378 15.24 2.16 13.88
N HIS A 379 14.13 1.45 14.12
CA HIS A 379 13.92 0.72 15.37
C HIS A 379 14.89 -0.46 15.55
N GLY A 380 15.28 -1.13 14.47
CA GLY A 380 16.25 -2.23 14.50
C GLY A 380 17.68 -1.82 14.92
N ARG A 381 18.04 -0.54 14.80
CA ARG A 381 19.38 -0.03 15.18
C ARG A 381 19.49 0.39 16.64
N GLY A 382 18.37 0.63 17.34
CA GLY A 382 18.33 1.04 18.74
C GLY A 382 18.31 -0.11 19.77
N GLY A 383 18.03 -1.35 19.35
CA GLY A 383 17.93 -2.53 20.22
C GLY A 383 19.17 -3.44 20.25
N GLY A 384 20.21 -3.09 19.50
CA GLY A 384 21.41 -3.92 19.37
C GLY A 384 22.41 -3.72 20.50
N THR A 385 22.16 -4.24 21.69
CA THR A 385 23.28 -4.69 22.53
C THR A 385 23.98 -5.79 21.74
N ARG A 386 25.18 -5.50 21.19
CA ARG A 386 26.10 -6.54 20.74
C ARG A 386 26.37 -7.44 21.95
N MET A 387 25.67 -8.56 22.05
CA MET A 387 26.21 -9.69 22.77
C MET A 387 27.40 -10.18 21.93
N SER A 388 28.60 -9.77 22.34
CA SER A 388 29.81 -10.48 21.97
C SER A 388 29.65 -11.91 22.48
N ALA A 389 29.39 -12.85 21.57
CA ALA A 389 29.51 -14.26 21.86
C ALA A 389 31.01 -14.57 22.10
N GLY A 390 31.44 -14.37 23.34
CA GLY A 390 32.64 -15.00 23.86
C GLY A 390 32.35 -16.48 23.99
N VAL A 391 32.98 -17.30 23.15
CA VAL A 391 33.05 -18.74 23.32
C VAL A 391 33.75 -19.00 24.66
N SER A 392 32.99 -19.46 25.65
CA SER A 392 33.53 -20.06 26.87
C SER A 392 33.12 -21.53 26.85
N THR A 393 34.10 -22.37 26.56
CA THR A 393 34.01 -23.82 26.64
C THR A 393 34.00 -24.23 28.12
N SER A 394 32.96 -24.94 28.56
CA SER A 394 33.06 -25.79 29.74
C SER A 394 32.47 -27.16 29.44
N THR A 395 33.24 -28.16 29.83
CA THR A 395 33.25 -29.55 29.40
C THR A 395 32.27 -30.41 30.19
N GLY A 396 31.57 -31.31 29.49
CA GLY A 396 30.72 -32.36 30.07
C GLY A 396 30.64 -33.59 29.16
N ARG A 397 31.59 -34.51 29.35
CA ARG A 397 31.86 -35.80 28.68
C ARG A 397 30.67 -36.56 28.07
N PHE A 398 30.81 -36.95 26.79
CA PHE A 398 30.44 -38.27 26.26
C PHE A 398 31.58 -38.78 25.36
N THR A 399 31.78 -40.10 25.33
CA THR A 399 33.03 -40.78 24.97
C THR A 399 33.20 -41.00 23.46
N ALA A 400 34.40 -40.67 22.97
CA ALA A 400 34.90 -40.90 21.63
C ALA A 400 35.02 -42.40 21.31
N ARG A 401 34.16 -42.90 20.41
CA ARG A 401 34.42 -44.09 19.60
C ARG A 401 33.58 -44.22 18.32
N ASP A 402 32.62 -43.31 18.09
CA ASP A 402 31.79 -43.32 16.87
C ASP A 402 32.09 -42.16 15.88
N GLU A 403 32.89 -41.16 16.26
CA GLU A 403 33.20 -40.00 15.38
C GLU A 403 34.33 -40.26 14.37
N GLU A 404 35.26 -41.18 14.65
CA GLU A 404 36.41 -41.46 13.75
C GLU A 404 36.01 -42.16 12.43
N ARG A 405 34.82 -42.77 12.36
CA ARG A 405 34.31 -43.40 11.12
C ARG A 405 33.49 -42.46 10.23
N ALA A 406 33.02 -41.34 10.77
CA ALA A 406 32.24 -40.34 10.02
C ALA A 406 33.15 -39.28 9.39
N MET A 407 34.20 -38.83 10.10
CA MET A 407 35.11 -37.80 9.58
C MET A 407 36.04 -38.30 8.46
N HIS A 408 36.40 -39.58 8.43
CA HIS A 408 37.25 -40.14 7.36
C HIS A 408 36.54 -40.35 6.00
N ARG A 409 35.23 -40.09 5.88
CA ARG A 409 34.50 -40.14 4.59
C ARG A 409 34.14 -38.79 4.02
N GLU A 410 34.23 -37.71 4.80
CA GLU A 410 33.91 -36.36 4.33
C GLU A 410 35.17 -35.56 3.95
N GLU A 411 36.36 -35.91 4.46
CA GLU A 411 37.62 -35.27 4.09
C GLU A 411 38.27 -35.84 2.80
N GLU A 412 37.87 -37.02 2.33
CA GLU A 412 38.42 -37.63 1.10
C GLU A 412 37.68 -37.23 -0.20
N MET A 413 36.61 -36.44 -0.10
CA MET A 413 35.85 -35.92 -1.28
C MET A 413 36.03 -34.40 -1.51
N ALA A 414 36.88 -33.74 -0.73
CA ALA A 414 37.07 -32.28 -0.78
C ALA A 414 38.39 -31.83 -1.42
N THR A 415 39.13 -32.71 -2.09
CA THR A 415 40.40 -32.36 -2.75
C THR A 415 40.52 -32.96 -4.15
N ASP A 416 39.73 -32.48 -5.12
CA ASP A 416 40.13 -32.38 -6.53
C ASP A 416 39.07 -31.62 -7.34
N THR A 417 39.18 -30.29 -7.40
CA THR A 417 38.83 -29.43 -8.56
C THR A 417 38.98 -27.96 -8.19
N ASP A 418 40.22 -27.55 -7.89
CA ASP A 418 40.64 -26.16 -8.05
C ASP A 418 41.16 -26.03 -9.48
N LYS A 419 40.23 -25.91 -10.43
CA LYS A 419 40.48 -25.48 -11.81
C LYS A 419 39.44 -24.44 -12.14
N ASP A 420 39.90 -23.19 -12.19
CA ASP A 420 39.32 -22.04 -12.89
C ASP A 420 37.97 -22.34 -13.58
N ILE A 421 36.86 -22.20 -12.84
CA ILE A 421 35.56 -22.01 -13.46
C ILE A 421 35.44 -20.52 -13.73
N ASP A 422 35.73 -20.16 -14.96
CA ASP A 422 35.42 -18.87 -15.57
C ASP A 422 33.93 -18.52 -15.33
N THR A 423 33.65 -17.64 -14.36
CA THR A 423 32.32 -17.05 -14.16
C THR A 423 32.10 -15.86 -15.11
N GLY A 424 32.54 -16.00 -16.36
CA GLY A 424 32.25 -15.06 -17.43
C GLY A 424 30.74 -14.86 -17.54
N THR A 425 30.26 -13.70 -17.11
CA THR A 425 28.92 -13.20 -17.43
C THR A 425 28.77 -13.20 -18.95
N GLY A 426 28.00 -14.14 -19.51
CA GLY A 426 27.70 -14.25 -20.94
C GLY A 426 26.84 -13.10 -21.51
N ALA A 427 26.95 -11.89 -20.93
CA ALA A 427 26.15 -10.71 -21.25
C ALA A 427 26.52 -10.05 -22.59
N ASP A 428 27.56 -10.55 -23.28
CA ASP A 428 28.03 -10.00 -24.55
C ASP A 428 28.27 -11.07 -25.64
N ALA A 429 27.72 -12.28 -25.46
CA ALA A 429 27.68 -13.25 -26.56
C ALA A 429 26.72 -12.74 -27.63
N ASP A 430 27.13 -12.77 -28.89
CA ASP A 430 26.29 -12.41 -30.04
C ASP A 430 25.14 -13.43 -30.17
N VAL A 431 24.04 -13.16 -29.47
CA VAL A 431 22.88 -14.05 -29.36
C VAL A 431 22.23 -14.16 -30.74
N ARG A 432 22.49 -15.28 -31.39
CA ARG A 432 22.03 -15.63 -32.74
C ARG A 432 21.09 -16.82 -32.70
N VAL A 433 20.35 -17.04 -33.79
CA VAL A 433 19.58 -18.28 -33.97
C VAL A 433 20.50 -19.49 -33.81
N GLY A 434 20.06 -20.46 -33.01
CA GLY A 434 20.83 -21.65 -32.63
C GLY A 434 21.73 -21.47 -31.40
N TYR A 435 21.77 -20.28 -30.77
CA TYR A 435 22.48 -20.11 -29.50
C TYR A 435 21.85 -20.97 -28.40
N GLU A 436 22.65 -21.85 -27.78
CA GLU A 436 22.23 -22.69 -26.66
C GLU A 436 22.45 -21.95 -25.34
N LEU A 437 21.42 -21.94 -24.49
CA LEU A 437 21.48 -21.38 -23.16
C LEU A 437 22.13 -22.40 -22.21
N PRO A 438 22.99 -21.95 -21.27
CA PRO A 438 23.47 -22.78 -20.17
C PRO A 438 22.32 -23.53 -19.48
N PRO A 439 22.48 -24.81 -19.10
CA PRO A 439 21.45 -25.55 -18.42
C PRO A 439 21.24 -25.06 -16.97
N LEU A 440 20.02 -25.15 -16.46
CA LEU A 440 19.68 -24.89 -15.06
C LEU A 440 19.17 -26.15 -14.38
N THR A 441 19.92 -26.65 -13.40
CA THR A 441 19.57 -27.82 -12.60
C THR A 441 18.84 -27.41 -11.33
N ILE A 442 17.69 -28.04 -11.06
CA ILE A 442 16.78 -27.69 -9.98
C ILE A 442 16.44 -28.96 -9.18
N PRO A 443 16.85 -29.05 -7.90
CA PRO A 443 16.39 -30.13 -7.03
C PRO A 443 14.91 -29.91 -6.66
N VAL A 444 14.07 -30.89 -6.99
CA VAL A 444 12.64 -30.86 -6.70
C VAL A 444 12.42 -31.32 -5.27
N THR A 445 12.40 -30.38 -4.32
CA THR A 445 12.16 -30.68 -2.92
C THR A 445 10.67 -30.60 -2.58
N ARG A 446 10.26 -31.26 -1.49
CA ARG A 446 8.90 -31.10 -0.95
C ARG A 446 8.60 -29.63 -0.62
N THR A 447 9.58 -28.91 -0.07
CA THR A 447 9.49 -27.47 0.20
C THR A 447 9.25 -26.66 -1.06
N LEU A 448 9.96 -26.96 -2.17
CA LEU A 448 9.75 -26.26 -3.44
C LEU A 448 8.31 -26.45 -3.95
N ILE A 449 7.79 -27.68 -3.89
CA ILE A 449 6.42 -27.98 -4.36
C ILE A 449 5.39 -27.25 -3.49
N VAL A 450 5.48 -27.37 -2.16
CA VAL A 450 4.53 -26.76 -1.24
C VAL A 450 4.61 -25.23 -1.27
N ALA A 451 5.82 -24.66 -1.22
CA ALA A 451 6.00 -23.22 -1.29
C ALA A 451 5.55 -22.65 -2.65
N GLY A 452 5.81 -23.38 -3.75
CA GLY A 452 5.32 -23.05 -5.07
C GLY A 452 3.80 -23.06 -5.17
N ALA A 453 3.13 -24.05 -4.58
CA ALA A 453 1.67 -24.12 -4.48
C ALA A 453 1.09 -22.94 -3.68
N ILE A 454 1.71 -22.59 -2.55
CA ILE A 454 1.31 -21.41 -1.75
C ILE A 454 1.51 -20.11 -2.54
N ALA A 455 2.69 -19.92 -3.14
CA ALA A 455 3.02 -18.70 -3.89
C ALA A 455 2.10 -18.52 -5.11
N SER A 456 1.73 -19.62 -5.78
CA SER A 456 0.82 -19.63 -6.92
C SER A 456 -0.66 -19.71 -6.54
N ARG A 457 -0.98 -19.84 -5.24
CA ARG A 457 -2.33 -20.01 -4.69
C ARG A 457 -3.09 -21.22 -5.28
N ASP A 458 -2.36 -22.27 -5.58
CA ASP A 458 -2.93 -23.53 -6.07
C ASP A 458 -3.08 -24.52 -4.91
N TYR A 459 -4.21 -24.40 -4.22
CA TYR A 459 -4.51 -25.22 -3.03
C TYR A 459 -5.13 -26.58 -3.38
N GLN A 460 -4.86 -27.14 -4.57
CA GLN A 460 -5.18 -28.55 -4.77
C GLN A 460 -4.37 -29.40 -3.79
N ASP A 461 -5.07 -30.26 -3.08
CA ASP A 461 -4.53 -31.21 -2.08
C ASP A 461 -3.32 -32.02 -2.60
N VAL A 462 -3.30 -32.38 -3.89
CA VAL A 462 -2.20 -33.10 -4.54
C VAL A 462 -0.84 -32.38 -4.53
N HIS A 463 -0.78 -31.11 -4.12
CA HIS A 463 0.47 -30.34 -4.05
C HIS A 463 1.01 -30.16 -2.62
N HIS A 464 0.25 -30.54 -1.59
CA HIS A 464 0.66 -30.31 -0.21
C HIS A 464 0.24 -31.42 0.78
N ASP A 465 -0.62 -32.34 0.36
CA ASP A 465 -1.03 -33.50 1.13
C ASP A 465 -0.64 -34.79 0.38
N ALA A 466 0.37 -35.49 0.90
CA ALA A 466 0.90 -36.71 0.29
C ALA A 466 -0.08 -37.90 0.40
N GLU A 467 -0.93 -37.92 1.42
CA GLU A 467 -1.91 -38.99 1.58
C GLU A 467 -3.03 -38.84 0.55
N LEU A 468 -3.56 -37.62 0.39
CA LEU A 468 -4.58 -37.32 -0.61
C LEU A 468 -4.05 -37.47 -2.04
N ALA A 469 -2.78 -37.11 -2.30
CA ALA A 469 -2.14 -37.38 -3.59
C ALA A 469 -2.11 -38.88 -3.93
N ARG A 470 -1.78 -39.73 -2.95
CA ARG A 470 -1.78 -41.20 -3.10
C ARG A 470 -3.18 -41.78 -3.29
N GLN A 471 -4.16 -41.28 -2.56
CA GLN A 471 -5.56 -41.66 -2.75
C GLN A 471 -6.06 -41.34 -4.18
N LYS A 472 -5.49 -40.30 -4.81
CA LYS A 472 -5.77 -39.91 -6.20
C LYS A 472 -4.88 -40.58 -7.24
N GLY A 473 -4.08 -41.58 -6.84
CA GLY A 473 -3.29 -42.40 -7.75
C GLY A 473 -1.91 -41.84 -8.10
N SER A 474 -1.45 -40.79 -7.43
CA SER A 474 -0.10 -40.25 -7.56
C SER A 474 0.84 -40.85 -6.51
N PRO A 475 2.11 -41.18 -6.79
CA PRO A 475 3.02 -41.75 -5.80
C PRO A 475 3.32 -40.81 -4.61
N ASP A 476 3.30 -39.49 -4.84
CA ASP A 476 3.48 -38.45 -3.83
C ASP A 476 2.85 -37.13 -4.32
N ILE A 477 3.01 -36.04 -3.56
CA ILE A 477 2.72 -34.69 -4.06
C ILE A 477 3.57 -34.40 -5.31
N PHE A 478 3.04 -33.63 -6.25
CA PHE A 478 3.79 -33.27 -7.46
C PHE A 478 3.74 -31.78 -7.74
N MET A 479 4.74 -31.27 -8.45
CA MET A 479 4.86 -29.85 -8.77
C MET A 479 3.75 -29.40 -9.72
N ASN A 480 3.11 -28.27 -9.40
CA ASN A 480 2.05 -27.70 -10.23
C ASN A 480 2.61 -26.91 -11.44
N ILE A 481 1.76 -26.69 -12.44
CA ILE A 481 2.15 -25.99 -13.68
C ILE A 481 2.61 -24.55 -13.44
N LEU A 482 2.05 -23.87 -12.43
CA LEU A 482 2.35 -22.47 -12.13
C LEU A 482 3.77 -22.32 -11.58
N THR A 483 4.21 -23.26 -10.74
CA THR A 483 5.61 -23.33 -10.28
C THR A 483 6.54 -23.61 -11.46
N THR A 484 6.21 -24.57 -12.32
CA THR A 484 6.99 -24.84 -13.55
C THR A 484 7.11 -23.60 -14.43
N ASN A 485 6.02 -22.86 -14.62
CA ASN A 485 6.00 -21.62 -15.40
C ASN A 485 6.92 -20.54 -14.78
N GLY A 486 6.89 -20.39 -13.45
CA GLY A 486 7.79 -19.50 -12.73
C GLY A 486 9.27 -19.89 -12.88
N LEU A 487 9.59 -21.18 -12.83
CA LEU A 487 10.95 -21.70 -13.03
C LEU A 487 11.45 -21.51 -14.47
N VAL A 488 10.58 -21.67 -15.48
CA VAL A 488 10.90 -21.32 -16.88
C VAL A 488 11.14 -19.82 -17.02
N GLY A 489 10.34 -18.98 -16.35
CA GLY A 489 10.55 -17.53 -16.31
C GLY A 489 11.92 -17.18 -15.73
N ARG A 490 12.25 -17.73 -14.55
CA ARG A 490 13.56 -17.58 -13.91
C ARG A 490 14.70 -18.03 -14.83
N TYR A 491 14.59 -19.21 -15.42
CA TYR A 491 15.60 -19.76 -16.32
C TYR A 491 15.97 -18.77 -17.43
N ILE A 492 14.97 -18.11 -18.00
CA ILE A 492 15.16 -17.15 -19.08
C ILE A 492 15.72 -15.82 -18.54
N THR A 493 15.22 -15.30 -17.42
CA THR A 493 15.70 -14.04 -16.85
C THR A 493 17.11 -14.15 -16.27
N ASP A 494 17.53 -15.33 -15.81
CA ASP A 494 18.91 -15.56 -15.36
C ASP A 494 19.90 -15.40 -16.54
N GLN A 495 19.48 -15.71 -17.78
CA GLN A 495 20.29 -15.53 -19.00
C GLN A 495 20.12 -14.14 -19.61
N PHE A 496 18.97 -13.50 -19.40
CA PHE A 496 18.62 -12.19 -19.95
C PHE A 496 18.03 -11.27 -18.86
N PRO A 497 18.85 -10.81 -17.90
CA PRO A 497 18.35 -10.11 -16.70
C PRO A 497 17.64 -8.80 -16.99
N ASP A 498 18.05 -8.10 -18.05
CA ASP A 498 17.45 -6.83 -18.46
C ASP A 498 16.28 -7.00 -19.44
N ALA A 499 15.96 -8.23 -19.86
CA ALA A 499 14.93 -8.48 -20.86
C ALA A 499 13.53 -8.56 -20.25
N THR A 500 12.54 -8.07 -20.98
CA THR A 500 11.13 -8.22 -20.62
C THR A 500 10.57 -9.52 -21.20
N LEU A 501 10.07 -10.42 -20.35
CA LEU A 501 9.28 -11.59 -20.77
C LEU A 501 7.95 -11.12 -21.41
N ARG A 502 7.76 -11.42 -22.69
CA ARG A 502 6.56 -11.05 -23.46
C ARG A 502 5.52 -12.15 -23.51
N LYS A 503 5.98 -13.39 -23.68
CA LYS A 503 5.10 -14.56 -23.81
C LYS A 503 5.82 -15.80 -23.30
N VAL A 504 5.11 -16.63 -22.56
CA VAL A 504 5.55 -17.98 -22.16
C VAL A 504 4.45 -18.94 -22.57
N SER A 505 4.78 -19.91 -23.41
CA SER A 505 3.85 -20.90 -23.95
C SER A 505 4.41 -22.30 -23.73
N ILE A 506 3.96 -22.95 -22.66
CA ILE A 506 4.48 -24.24 -22.20
C ILE A 506 3.39 -25.32 -22.19
N ARG A 507 3.83 -26.57 -22.34
CA ARG A 507 3.02 -27.78 -22.19
C ARG A 507 3.72 -28.73 -21.21
N LEU A 508 2.96 -29.26 -20.27
CA LEU A 508 3.44 -30.28 -19.34
C LEU A 508 3.45 -31.67 -19.97
N GLY A 509 4.44 -32.46 -19.58
CA GLY A 509 4.57 -33.88 -19.86
C GLY A 509 4.53 -34.67 -18.56
N VAL A 510 5.64 -35.33 -18.22
CA VAL A 510 5.74 -36.15 -17.00
C VAL A 510 5.74 -35.29 -15.74
N PRO A 511 5.23 -35.78 -14.59
CA PRO A 511 5.24 -35.04 -13.33
C PRO A 511 6.65 -34.92 -12.73
N ASN A 512 6.81 -33.95 -11.82
CA ASN A 512 7.98 -33.79 -10.96
C ASN A 512 7.57 -34.10 -9.51
N TYR A 513 8.27 -35.02 -8.86
CA TYR A 513 8.04 -35.46 -7.49
C TYR A 513 9.16 -34.99 -6.54
N PRO A 514 8.91 -34.96 -5.21
CA PRO A 514 9.96 -34.78 -4.22
C PRO A 514 11.10 -35.78 -4.42
N GLY A 515 12.33 -35.28 -4.53
CA GLY A 515 13.53 -36.06 -4.77
C GLY A 515 14.01 -36.07 -6.23
N ASP A 516 13.15 -35.67 -7.18
CA ASP A 516 13.56 -35.54 -8.57
C ASP A 516 14.59 -34.41 -8.75
N THR A 517 15.37 -34.50 -9.83
CA THR A 517 16.16 -33.38 -10.33
C THR A 517 15.62 -32.97 -11.70
N MET A 518 15.17 -31.73 -11.83
CA MET A 518 14.74 -31.18 -13.11
C MET A 518 15.86 -30.35 -13.73
N VAL A 519 16.20 -30.60 -14.99
CA VAL A 519 17.16 -29.83 -15.77
C VAL A 519 16.42 -29.06 -16.86
N LEU A 520 16.52 -27.73 -16.83
CA LEU A 520 16.04 -26.84 -17.88
C LEU A 520 17.16 -26.57 -18.90
N THR A 521 16.84 -26.73 -20.17
CA THR A 521 17.68 -26.37 -21.31
C THR A 521 16.89 -25.52 -22.30
N GLY A 522 17.58 -24.71 -23.09
CA GLY A 522 16.94 -23.93 -24.13
C GLY A 522 17.87 -23.48 -25.23
N HIS A 523 17.29 -23.10 -26.37
CA HIS A 523 18.03 -22.52 -27.48
C HIS A 523 17.20 -21.47 -28.21
N VAL A 524 17.88 -20.47 -28.78
CA VAL A 524 17.24 -19.39 -29.55
C VAL A 524 16.79 -19.91 -30.91
N THR A 525 15.52 -19.77 -31.23
CA THR A 525 14.93 -20.21 -32.52
C THR A 525 14.71 -19.07 -33.49
N ALA A 526 14.56 -17.83 -33.02
CA ALA A 526 14.42 -16.64 -33.87
C ALA A 526 14.94 -15.38 -33.17
N VAL A 527 15.46 -14.44 -33.96
CA VAL A 527 15.88 -13.10 -33.53
C VAL A 527 15.25 -12.09 -34.48
N ASP A 528 14.48 -11.14 -33.94
CA ASP A 528 13.84 -10.04 -34.67
C ASP A 528 14.09 -8.72 -33.92
N GLY A 529 15.10 -7.97 -34.38
CA GLY A 529 15.62 -6.81 -33.66
C GLY A 529 16.05 -7.17 -32.22
N ASP A 530 15.40 -6.54 -31.25
CA ASP A 530 15.64 -6.79 -29.83
C ASP A 530 14.82 -7.96 -29.26
N THR A 531 13.96 -8.59 -30.07
CA THR A 531 13.09 -9.68 -29.63
C THR A 531 13.68 -11.05 -29.95
N LEU A 532 13.72 -11.94 -28.97
CA LEU A 532 14.19 -13.32 -29.09
C LEU A 532 13.02 -14.29 -28.90
N GLN A 533 12.99 -15.35 -29.70
CA GLN A 533 12.18 -16.54 -29.43
C GLN A 533 13.11 -17.68 -29.00
N ILE A 534 12.77 -18.32 -27.90
CA ILE A 534 13.60 -19.34 -27.24
C ILE A 534 12.75 -20.58 -27.03
N GLN A 535 13.22 -21.72 -27.51
CA GLN A 535 12.61 -23.01 -27.19
C GLN A 535 13.21 -23.52 -25.88
N VAL A 536 12.36 -24.00 -24.97
CA VAL A 536 12.75 -24.50 -23.64
C VAL A 536 12.24 -25.92 -23.44
N VAL A 537 13.07 -26.75 -22.81
CA VAL A 537 12.72 -28.09 -22.34
C VAL A 537 13.18 -28.23 -20.90
N GLY A 538 12.30 -28.70 -20.02
CA GLY A 538 12.65 -29.17 -18.67
C GLY A 538 12.43 -30.67 -18.60
N ALA A 539 13.44 -31.41 -18.18
CA ALA A 539 13.38 -32.87 -18.08
C ALA A 539 13.83 -33.35 -16.69
N ASN A 540 13.24 -34.46 -16.25
CA ASN A 540 13.66 -35.25 -15.09
C ASN A 540 13.87 -36.71 -15.53
N ASP A 541 14.13 -37.60 -14.59
CA ASP A 541 14.40 -39.03 -14.88
C ASP A 541 13.20 -39.75 -15.52
N LEU A 542 11.98 -39.23 -15.38
CA LEU A 542 10.78 -39.76 -16.01
C LEU A 542 10.61 -39.29 -17.47
N GLY A 543 11.33 -38.24 -17.88
CA GLY A 543 11.29 -37.67 -19.23
C GLY A 543 11.07 -36.16 -19.25
N LYS A 544 10.45 -35.66 -20.33
CA LYS A 544 10.22 -34.21 -20.51
C LYS A 544 9.06 -33.76 -19.63
N HIS A 545 9.37 -33.07 -18.54
CA HIS A 545 8.38 -32.45 -17.66
C HIS A 545 7.69 -31.25 -18.32
N VAL A 546 8.45 -30.42 -19.02
CA VAL A 546 7.92 -29.23 -19.71
C VAL A 546 8.59 -29.05 -21.06
N THR A 547 7.80 -28.69 -22.06
CA THR A 547 8.31 -28.22 -23.36
C THR A 547 7.55 -26.96 -23.77
N GLY A 548 8.21 -26.00 -24.38
CA GLY A 548 7.54 -24.77 -24.78
C GLY A 548 8.43 -23.74 -25.43
N SER A 549 7.86 -22.59 -25.72
CA SER A 549 8.57 -21.44 -26.26
C SER A 549 8.36 -20.21 -25.38
N VAL A 550 9.39 -19.37 -25.32
CA VAL A 550 9.41 -18.10 -24.59
C VAL A 550 9.80 -16.99 -25.55
N THR A 551 9.12 -15.86 -25.45
CA THR A 551 9.46 -14.63 -26.18
C THR A 551 9.93 -13.58 -25.20
N VAL A 552 11.11 -13.01 -25.42
CA VAL A 552 11.68 -11.91 -24.63
C VAL A 552 12.03 -10.73 -25.51
N THR A 553 11.95 -9.51 -24.98
CA THR A 553 12.47 -8.31 -25.63
C THR A 553 13.60 -7.73 -24.80
N ARG A 554 14.78 -7.59 -25.39
CA ARG A 554 15.94 -6.93 -24.79
C ARG A 554 15.80 -5.40 -24.86
N PRO A 555 16.41 -4.63 -23.95
CA PRO A 555 16.48 -3.19 -24.11
C PRO A 555 17.39 -2.82 -25.29
N PRO A 556 17.11 -1.70 -25.99
CA PRO A 556 17.89 -1.28 -27.15
C PRO A 556 19.37 -1.06 -26.77
N ALA A 557 20.26 -1.42 -27.69
CA ALA A 557 21.70 -1.25 -27.52
C ALA A 557 22.04 0.23 -27.30
N GLY A 558 22.35 0.60 -26.04
CA GLY A 558 22.63 1.98 -25.61
C GLY A 558 21.99 2.37 -24.28
N ALA A 559 21.02 1.60 -23.79
CA ALA A 559 20.35 1.86 -22.50
C ALA A 559 20.86 0.97 -21.34
N ARG A 560 22.02 0.31 -21.48
CA ARG A 560 22.59 -0.55 -20.43
C ARG A 560 23.24 0.34 -19.36
N GLY A 561 22.53 0.55 -18.25
CA GLY A 561 23.04 1.24 -17.07
C GLY A 561 24.21 0.47 -16.45
N ALA A 562 25.21 1.20 -15.95
CA ALA A 562 26.31 0.63 -15.19
C ALA A 562 25.78 -0.22 -14.01
N PRO A 563 26.44 -1.33 -13.66
CA PRO A 563 26.06 -2.10 -12.48
C PRO A 563 26.15 -1.18 -11.25
N ILE A 564 25.10 -1.20 -10.42
CA ILE A 564 25.11 -0.54 -9.11
C ILE A 564 26.09 -1.31 -8.22
N THR A 565 27.37 -0.97 -8.30
CA THR A 565 28.35 -1.32 -7.29
C THR A 565 28.19 -0.35 -6.14
N GLY A 566 27.69 -0.86 -5.01
CA GLY A 566 27.68 -0.14 -3.75
C GLY A 566 29.12 0.04 -3.26
N THR A 567 29.77 1.13 -3.64
CA THR A 567 30.99 1.60 -2.98
C THR A 567 30.66 2.85 -2.19
N ARG A 568 30.76 2.73 -0.86
CA ARG A 568 30.87 3.85 0.08
C ARG A 568 31.95 4.80 -0.42
N ALA A 569 31.57 6.03 -0.75
CA ALA A 569 32.51 7.12 -0.85
C ALA A 569 32.89 7.57 0.57
N GLU A 570 34.03 7.12 1.05
CA GLU A 570 34.76 7.83 2.11
C GLU A 570 35.32 9.12 1.50
N GLY A 571 34.91 10.25 2.05
CA GLY A 571 35.53 11.54 1.75
C GLY A 571 36.91 11.62 2.39
N GLY A 572 37.91 11.93 1.59
CA GLY A 572 39.27 12.27 2.02
C GLY A 572 39.78 13.46 1.21
N ALA A 573 40.19 14.51 1.93
CA ALA A 573 40.56 15.83 1.47
C ALA A 573 41.70 15.92 0.42
N ALA A 574 41.59 16.92 -0.46
CA ALA A 574 42.62 17.93 -0.73
C ALA A 574 41.99 19.11 -1.47
#